data_AF-A0A536CSB2-F1
#
_entry.id   AF-A0A536CSB2-F1
#
_cell.length_a   1.000
_cell.length_b   1.000
_cell.length_c   1.000
_cell.angle_alpha   90.00
_cell.angle_beta   90.00
_cell.angle_gamma   90.00
#
_symmetry.space_group_name_H-M   'P 1'
#
loop_
_entity.id
_entity.type
_entity.pdbx_description
1 polymer ?
#
loop_
_entity_poly.entity_id
_entity_poly.type
_entity_poly.pdbx_seq_one_letter_code
_entity_poly.pdbx_strand_id
1 'polypeptide(L)'
;MPYFTALPPSTPSTSSCKIVQDRHDLEGIIGGRDDLSSEVPVTFKKLINDPFDVVDEALDGFVYAHSSLIALHEPRVVVRRSPAGSKVGIVVGGGSGHEPAFGGYVGLGMADAAACGNIFASPPPNVILSAIRAANHGHGVLMAYGNYAGDVMNFGLAAQLAAAEGIEVREVRVSDDVASAPKGEESKRRGIAGDIIVFKCAGAAAEGGRPLAEVERIARDANDWTRSMGVALSACEVPGSGRPTFELPDDQMEIGMGVHGEPGIKRGPLRPADEVAGVLVDTILADVESLRGDVALLVNGLGATAYVDQHILFRAARRALEARGLNVVRGYVGEFITSLEMAGASVTVTFLHDELLALLDAPASAPAFRN
;
A
#
# COMPACT_ATOMS: atom_id res chain seq x y z
N MET A 1 -13.92 -56.58 14.92
CA MET A 1 -14.40 -55.45 15.73
C MET A 1 -13.21 -54.60 16.12
N PRO A 2 -13.36 -53.27 16.09
CA PRO A 2 -12.33 -52.32 15.71
C PRO A 2 -11.93 -51.40 16.89
N TYR A 3 -10.93 -50.55 16.70
CA TYR A 3 -11.06 -49.09 16.81
C TYR A 3 -9.73 -48.44 16.37
N PHE A 4 -9.63 -48.24 15.05
CA PHE A 4 -8.87 -47.14 14.47
C PHE A 4 -9.81 -45.92 14.52
N THR A 5 -9.44 -44.87 15.23
CA THR A 5 -10.08 -43.55 15.10
C THR A 5 -9.15 -42.66 14.30
N ALA A 6 -9.48 -42.52 13.02
CA ALA A 6 -8.93 -41.50 12.15
C ALA A 6 -9.35 -40.12 12.68
N LEU A 7 -8.39 -39.23 12.88
CA LEU A 7 -8.66 -37.79 13.00
C LEU A 7 -9.13 -37.28 11.63
N PRO A 8 -10.23 -36.51 11.57
CA PRO A 8 -10.66 -35.92 10.31
C PRO A 8 -9.64 -34.86 9.86
N PRO A 9 -9.44 -34.67 8.55
CA PRO A 9 -8.63 -33.57 8.04
C PRO A 9 -9.32 -32.25 8.40
N SER A 10 -8.61 -31.37 9.10
CA SER A 10 -9.02 -29.99 9.29
C SER A 10 -9.04 -29.30 7.92
N THR A 11 -10.23 -29.05 7.40
CA THR A 11 -10.41 -28.13 6.28
C THR A 11 -9.99 -26.74 6.74
N PRO A 12 -9.10 -26.03 6.02
CA PRO A 12 -8.87 -24.62 6.31
C PRO A 12 -10.17 -23.88 6.02
N SER A 13 -10.75 -23.25 7.05
CA SER A 13 -11.83 -22.30 6.84
C SER A 13 -11.23 -21.11 6.12
N THR A 14 -11.45 -21.02 4.81
CA THR A 14 -11.30 -19.79 4.07
C THR A 14 -12.35 -18.82 4.59
N SER A 15 -12.00 -18.00 5.58
CA SER A 15 -12.72 -16.77 5.86
C SER A 15 -12.45 -15.84 4.68
N SER A 16 -13.20 -16.01 3.60
CA SER A 16 -13.26 -15.02 2.55
C SER A 16 -13.86 -13.75 3.15
N CYS A 17 -13.08 -12.67 3.16
CA CYS A 17 -13.64 -11.34 3.28
C CYS A 17 -14.66 -11.21 2.15
N LYS A 18 -15.96 -11.20 2.48
CA LYS A 18 -17.01 -10.96 1.49
C LYS A 18 -16.81 -9.54 0.96
N ILE A 19 -16.34 -9.45 -0.28
CA ILE A 19 -16.33 -8.21 -1.06
C ILE A 19 -17.80 -7.84 -1.26
N VAL A 20 -18.23 -6.70 -0.73
CA VAL A 20 -19.59 -6.18 -1.00
C VAL A 20 -19.56 -5.64 -2.43
N GLN A 21 -20.21 -6.34 -3.36
CA GLN A 21 -20.22 -5.97 -4.77
C GLN A 21 -21.52 -5.27 -5.18
N ASP A 22 -22.63 -5.47 -4.45
CA ASP A 22 -23.91 -4.81 -4.72
C ASP A 22 -24.86 -4.72 -3.50
N ARG A 23 -26.06 -4.14 -3.74
CA ARG A 23 -27.11 -3.93 -2.73
C ARG A 23 -27.77 -5.22 -2.22
N HIS A 24 -27.68 -6.34 -2.92
CA HIS A 24 -28.33 -7.59 -2.53
C HIS A 24 -27.53 -8.37 -1.48
N ASP A 25 -26.22 -8.16 -1.39
CA ASP A 25 -25.36 -8.80 -0.37
C ASP A 25 -25.66 -8.32 1.07
N LEU A 26 -26.29 -7.15 1.23
CA LEU A 26 -26.57 -6.51 2.53
C LEU A 26 -27.82 -7.05 3.22
N GLU A 27 -28.84 -7.50 2.48
CA GLU A 27 -30.14 -7.89 3.04
C GLU A 27 -30.10 -9.25 3.78
N GLY A 28 -29.07 -10.07 3.54
CA GLY A 28 -28.91 -11.39 4.17
C GLY A 28 -28.30 -11.39 5.58
N ILE A 29 -27.86 -10.24 6.10
CA ILE A 29 -27.16 -10.11 7.39
C ILE A 29 -28.11 -9.68 8.52
N ILE A 30 -29.28 -9.13 8.19
CA ILE A 30 -30.21 -8.51 9.15
C ILE A 30 -31.22 -9.56 9.64
N GLY A 31 -30.75 -10.49 10.48
CA GLY A 31 -31.55 -11.61 10.98
C GLY A 31 -31.36 -11.88 12.48
N GLY A 32 -31.87 -10.97 13.31
CA GLY A 32 -32.33 -11.21 14.69
C GLY A 32 -31.30 -11.55 15.78
N ARG A 33 -31.33 -10.80 16.90
CA ARG A 33 -31.19 -11.33 18.27
C ARG A 33 -31.43 -10.25 19.33
N ASP A 34 -32.37 -10.55 20.24
CA ASP A 34 -32.34 -10.11 21.62
C ASP A 34 -31.33 -10.99 22.39
N ASP A 35 -30.23 -10.43 22.87
CA ASP A 35 -29.47 -10.92 24.03
C ASP A 35 -28.59 -9.80 24.59
N LEU A 36 -28.70 -9.57 25.90
CA LEU A 36 -27.99 -8.57 26.69
C LEU A 36 -26.69 -9.19 27.21
N SER A 37 -25.60 -9.07 26.46
CA SER A 37 -24.25 -9.11 27.00
C SER A 37 -23.58 -7.77 26.71
N SER A 38 -22.99 -7.17 27.75
CA SER A 38 -22.44 -5.82 27.74
C SER A 38 -21.09 -5.73 27.04
N GLU A 39 -21.04 -6.06 25.76
CA GLU A 39 -19.98 -5.60 24.86
C GLU A 39 -20.41 -4.23 24.34
N VAL A 40 -19.65 -3.19 24.65
CA VAL A 40 -19.84 -1.90 23.97
C VAL A 40 -19.52 -2.16 22.50
N PRO A 41 -20.49 -2.06 21.57
CA PRO A 41 -20.21 -2.34 20.18
C PRO A 41 -19.13 -1.38 19.72
N VAL A 42 -18.06 -1.89 19.10
CA VAL A 42 -17.07 -1.04 18.42
C VAL A 42 -17.84 -0.26 17.36
N THR A 43 -18.08 1.01 17.65
CA THR A 43 -18.89 1.87 16.80
C THR A 43 -17.94 2.66 15.91
N PHE A 44 -17.74 2.18 14.69
CA PHE A 44 -17.02 2.92 13.67
C PHE A 44 -17.84 4.17 13.30
N LYS A 45 -17.20 5.33 13.40
CA LYS A 45 -17.82 6.62 13.08
C LYS A 45 -17.09 7.20 11.89
N LYS A 46 -17.82 7.55 10.84
CA LYS A 46 -17.28 8.11 9.61
C LYS A 46 -18.01 9.40 9.23
N LEU A 47 -17.26 10.34 8.66
CA LEU A 47 -17.81 11.55 8.06
C LEU A 47 -17.98 11.30 6.56
N ILE A 48 -19.07 10.65 6.20
CA ILE A 48 -19.41 10.28 4.82
C ILE A 48 -20.91 10.51 4.57
N ASN A 49 -21.29 10.71 3.31
CA ASN A 49 -22.70 10.76 2.92
C ASN A 49 -23.21 9.33 2.67
N ASP A 50 -23.12 8.85 1.43
CA ASP A 50 -23.47 7.48 1.05
C ASP A 50 -22.20 6.60 1.00
N PRO A 51 -22.17 5.43 1.69
CA PRO A 51 -21.07 4.47 1.61
C PRO A 51 -20.67 4.05 0.19
N PHE A 52 -21.59 4.11 -0.79
CA PHE A 52 -21.32 3.75 -2.17
C PHE A 52 -20.64 4.85 -2.98
N ASP A 53 -20.77 6.11 -2.56
CA ASP A 53 -20.22 7.28 -3.27
C ASP A 53 -18.88 7.76 -2.67
N VAL A 54 -18.42 7.13 -1.57
CA VAL A 54 -17.25 7.57 -0.76
C VAL A 54 -16.01 7.84 -1.61
N VAL A 55 -15.68 6.97 -2.55
CA VAL A 55 -14.48 7.11 -3.38
C VAL A 55 -14.61 8.31 -4.32
N ASP A 56 -15.76 8.46 -4.96
CA ASP A 56 -15.97 9.52 -5.94
C ASP A 56 -16.04 10.89 -5.24
N GLU A 57 -16.73 10.99 -4.10
CA GLU A 57 -16.76 12.19 -3.26
C GLU A 57 -15.37 12.56 -2.70
N ALA A 58 -14.59 11.57 -2.25
CA ALA A 58 -13.24 11.79 -1.74
C ALA A 58 -12.30 12.30 -2.82
N LEU A 59 -12.38 11.74 -4.04
CA LEU A 59 -11.57 12.17 -5.17
C LEU A 59 -11.93 13.58 -5.65
N ASP A 60 -13.22 13.93 -5.68
CA ASP A 60 -13.67 15.29 -5.96
C ASP A 60 -13.06 16.28 -4.96
N GLY A 61 -13.21 16.00 -3.65
CA GLY A 61 -12.64 16.82 -2.59
C GLY A 61 -11.12 16.96 -2.69
N PHE A 62 -10.44 15.85 -2.97
CA PHE A 62 -8.99 15.81 -3.13
C PHE A 62 -8.51 16.65 -4.31
N VAL A 63 -9.15 16.52 -5.47
CA VAL A 63 -8.82 17.31 -6.66
C VAL A 63 -9.16 18.78 -6.47
N TYR A 64 -10.25 19.14 -5.78
CA TYR A 64 -10.54 20.54 -5.43
C TYR A 64 -9.44 21.15 -4.57
N ALA A 65 -8.99 20.43 -3.53
CA ALA A 65 -7.93 20.88 -2.63
C ALA A 65 -6.57 21.04 -3.33
N HIS A 66 -6.31 20.22 -4.36
CA HIS A 66 -5.03 20.18 -5.07
C HIS A 66 -5.15 20.57 -6.55
N SER A 67 -6.12 21.42 -6.87
CA SER A 67 -6.50 21.79 -8.24
C SER A 67 -5.41 22.54 -9.01
N SER A 68 -4.30 22.93 -8.39
CA SER A 68 -3.11 23.46 -9.07
C SER A 68 -2.15 22.37 -9.56
N LEU A 69 -2.20 21.17 -8.96
CA LEU A 69 -1.28 20.06 -9.24
C LEU A 69 -1.94 18.93 -10.03
N ILE A 70 -3.21 18.64 -9.77
CA ILE A 70 -3.91 17.47 -10.31
C ILE A 70 -5.29 17.81 -10.89
N ALA A 71 -5.84 16.85 -11.63
CA ALA A 71 -7.18 16.89 -12.21
C ALA A 71 -7.78 15.48 -12.26
N LEU A 72 -9.10 15.37 -12.33
CA LEU A 72 -9.77 14.15 -12.80
C LEU A 72 -9.78 14.16 -14.33
N HIS A 73 -9.22 13.11 -14.94
CA HIS A 73 -9.29 12.90 -16.39
C HIS A 73 -10.64 12.27 -16.77
N GLU A 74 -11.01 11.24 -16.01
CA GLU A 74 -12.26 10.49 -16.05
C GLU A 74 -12.63 10.13 -14.60
N PRO A 75 -13.85 9.63 -14.32
CA PRO A 75 -14.17 9.11 -13.00
C PRO A 75 -13.09 8.14 -12.52
N ARG A 76 -12.54 8.41 -11.34
CA ARG A 76 -11.50 7.61 -10.68
C ARG A 76 -10.15 7.51 -11.38
N VAL A 77 -9.88 8.43 -12.31
CA VAL A 77 -8.56 8.60 -12.94
C VAL A 77 -8.01 9.97 -12.59
N VAL A 78 -7.03 10.01 -11.68
CA VAL A 78 -6.34 11.24 -11.28
C VAL A 78 -5.11 11.41 -12.16
N VAL A 79 -4.91 12.61 -12.72
CA VAL A 79 -3.77 12.94 -13.59
C VAL A 79 -3.10 14.23 -13.17
N ARG A 80 -1.85 14.43 -13.61
CA ARG A 80 -1.18 15.72 -13.47
C ARG A 80 -1.95 16.80 -14.22
N ARG A 81 -2.14 17.96 -13.58
CA ARG A 81 -2.78 19.11 -14.22
C ARG A 81 -1.93 19.71 -15.33
N SER A 82 -0.61 19.76 -15.12
CA SER A 82 0.35 20.07 -16.16
C SER A 82 0.89 18.74 -16.70
N PRO A 83 0.49 18.34 -17.93
CA PRO A 83 0.97 17.11 -18.54
C PRO A 83 2.50 17.11 -18.62
N ALA A 84 3.09 15.93 -18.51
CA ALA A 84 4.52 15.80 -18.66
C ALA A 84 4.97 16.03 -20.10
N GLY A 85 6.27 16.28 -20.28
CA GLY A 85 6.89 16.31 -21.61
C GLY A 85 7.08 14.92 -22.21
N SER A 86 7.92 14.83 -23.25
CA SER A 86 8.28 13.56 -23.89
C SER A 86 9.14 12.71 -22.94
N LYS A 87 8.51 11.79 -22.21
CA LYS A 87 9.16 10.83 -21.30
C LYS A 87 8.34 9.55 -21.18
N VAL A 88 8.87 8.56 -20.46
CA VAL A 88 8.09 7.38 -20.04
C VAL A 88 6.95 7.82 -19.11
N GLY A 89 5.74 7.34 -19.40
CA GLY A 89 4.59 7.55 -18.52
C GLY A 89 4.65 6.67 -17.29
N ILE A 90 4.30 7.20 -16.12
CA ILE A 90 4.19 6.43 -14.88
C ILE A 90 2.73 6.36 -14.44
N VAL A 91 2.21 5.14 -14.32
CA VAL A 91 0.88 4.87 -13.78
C VAL A 91 1.00 4.12 -12.46
N VAL A 92 0.29 4.60 -11.45
CA VAL A 92 0.09 3.89 -10.17
C VAL A 92 -1.38 3.60 -9.95
N GLY A 93 -1.73 2.81 -8.96
CA GLY A 93 -3.14 2.60 -8.62
C GLY A 93 -3.39 1.34 -7.80
N GLY A 94 -4.66 1.16 -7.46
CA GLY A 94 -5.13 0.08 -6.60
C GLY A 94 -6.45 0.47 -5.92
N GLY A 95 -6.89 -0.34 -4.95
CA GLY A 95 -8.06 -0.04 -4.15
C GLY A 95 -7.94 1.30 -3.40
N SER A 96 -9.05 1.99 -3.21
CA SER A 96 -9.10 3.19 -2.34
C SER A 96 -9.12 2.77 -0.87
N GLY A 97 -9.00 3.73 0.05
CA GLY A 97 -8.89 3.46 1.50
C GLY A 97 -7.45 3.38 2.02
N HIS A 98 -6.48 3.69 1.16
CA HIS A 98 -5.06 3.76 1.48
C HIS A 98 -4.52 5.20 1.34
N GLU A 99 -5.41 6.19 1.34
CA GLU A 99 -5.06 7.59 1.09
C GLU A 99 -3.92 8.04 2.02
N PRO A 100 -2.91 8.77 1.50
CA PRO A 100 -2.93 9.48 0.21
C PRO A 100 -2.63 8.63 -1.03
N ALA A 101 -2.36 7.33 -0.91
CA ALA A 101 -2.33 6.46 -2.09
C ALA A 101 -3.72 6.37 -2.75
N PHE A 102 -3.84 6.37 -4.07
CA PHE A 102 -2.75 6.52 -5.05
C PHE A 102 -2.68 7.93 -5.66
N GLY A 103 -3.79 8.67 -5.66
CA GLY A 103 -3.90 10.00 -6.28
C GLY A 103 -2.93 11.04 -5.69
N GLY A 104 -2.54 10.92 -4.42
CA GLY A 104 -1.60 11.82 -3.77
C GLY A 104 -0.15 11.70 -4.26
N TYR A 105 0.14 10.66 -5.04
CA TYR A 105 1.45 10.45 -5.68
C TYR A 105 1.46 10.84 -7.15
N VAL A 106 0.40 11.46 -7.67
CA VAL A 106 0.39 12.05 -9.01
C VAL A 106 1.04 13.43 -8.96
N GLY A 107 2.15 13.60 -9.69
CA GLY A 107 2.94 14.83 -9.68
C GLY A 107 4.31 14.69 -10.33
N LEU A 108 5.01 15.81 -10.47
CA LEU A 108 6.39 15.85 -10.98
C LEU A 108 7.27 14.92 -10.15
N GLY A 109 8.10 14.09 -10.79
CA GLY A 109 9.05 13.21 -10.11
C GLY A 109 8.42 11.99 -9.43
N MET A 110 7.11 11.80 -9.58
CA MET A 110 6.32 10.65 -9.08
C MET A 110 5.50 10.05 -10.24
N ALA A 111 4.18 9.88 -10.09
CA ALA A 111 3.31 9.34 -11.13
C ALA A 111 2.69 10.41 -12.04
N ASP A 112 2.37 10.05 -13.28
CA ASP A 112 1.64 10.91 -14.22
C ASP A 112 0.12 10.70 -14.14
N ALA A 113 -0.30 9.49 -13.81
CA ALA A 113 -1.70 9.13 -13.57
C ALA A 113 -1.85 8.10 -12.45
N ALA A 114 -3.01 8.10 -11.79
CA ALA A 114 -3.42 7.09 -10.83
C ALA A 114 -4.81 6.55 -11.17
N ALA A 115 -4.96 5.23 -11.17
CA ALA A 115 -6.25 4.54 -11.27
C ALA A 115 -6.74 4.15 -9.87
N CYS A 116 -7.89 4.67 -9.45
CA CYS A 116 -8.44 4.43 -8.12
C CYS A 116 -9.62 3.45 -8.16
N GLY A 117 -9.54 2.38 -7.39
CA GLY A 117 -10.60 1.38 -7.25
C GLY A 117 -11.63 1.72 -6.18
N ASN A 118 -12.53 0.80 -5.89
CA ASN A 118 -13.38 0.88 -4.70
C ASN A 118 -12.53 0.70 -3.43
N ILE A 119 -13.12 0.97 -2.24
CA ILE A 119 -12.44 0.72 -0.96
C ILE A 119 -11.97 -0.74 -0.90
N PHE A 120 -10.65 -0.94 -0.76
CA PHE A 120 -9.95 -2.24 -0.72
C PHE A 120 -10.24 -3.18 -1.90
N ALA A 121 -10.61 -2.62 -3.06
CA ALA A 121 -10.86 -3.38 -4.27
C ALA A 121 -10.21 -2.71 -5.48
N SER A 122 -9.36 -3.47 -6.18
CA SER A 122 -8.63 -3.04 -7.37
C SER A 122 -9.52 -2.34 -8.41
N PRO A 123 -9.04 -1.27 -9.08
CA PRO A 123 -9.78 -0.61 -10.15
C PRO A 123 -10.05 -1.58 -11.30
N PRO A 124 -11.20 -1.44 -12.00
CA PRO A 124 -11.48 -2.28 -13.14
C PRO A 124 -10.53 -1.95 -14.30
N PRO A 125 -10.24 -2.92 -15.19
CA PRO A 125 -9.24 -2.78 -16.26
C PRO A 125 -9.44 -1.57 -17.18
N ASN A 126 -10.69 -1.14 -17.41
CA ASN A 126 -10.99 0.03 -18.24
C ASN A 126 -10.58 1.36 -17.58
N VAL A 127 -10.66 1.46 -16.26
CA VAL A 127 -10.18 2.64 -15.50
C VAL A 127 -8.64 2.69 -15.54
N ILE A 128 -7.99 1.53 -15.39
CA ILE A 128 -6.53 1.43 -15.52
C ILE A 128 -6.09 1.78 -16.95
N LEU A 129 -6.78 1.26 -17.98
CA LEU A 129 -6.51 1.58 -19.38
C LEU A 129 -6.64 3.09 -19.66
N SER A 130 -7.65 3.74 -19.06
CA SER A 130 -7.81 5.20 -19.14
C SER A 130 -6.61 5.94 -18.53
N ALA A 131 -6.12 5.50 -17.37
CA ALA A 131 -4.90 6.04 -16.77
C ALA A 131 -3.65 5.82 -17.67
N ILE A 132 -3.50 4.64 -18.28
CA ILE A 132 -2.41 4.33 -19.24
C ILE A 132 -2.46 5.30 -20.42
N ARG A 133 -3.63 5.51 -21.03
CA ARG A 133 -3.79 6.44 -22.15
C ARG A 133 -3.42 7.86 -21.75
N ALA A 134 -3.85 8.30 -20.56
CA ALA A 134 -3.54 9.65 -20.07
C ALA A 134 -2.04 9.84 -19.77
N ALA A 135 -1.34 8.80 -19.32
CA ALA A 135 0.09 8.82 -19.05
C ALA A 135 0.97 8.51 -20.29
N ASN A 136 0.39 8.09 -21.41
CA ASN A 136 1.16 7.74 -22.60
C ASN A 136 1.68 9.01 -23.31
N HIS A 137 2.97 9.29 -23.14
CA HIS A 137 3.65 10.42 -23.79
C HIS A 137 4.50 10.00 -25.01
N GLY A 138 4.21 8.83 -25.60
CA GLY A 138 4.88 8.34 -26.81
C GLY A 138 6.17 7.54 -26.57
N HIS A 139 6.55 7.31 -25.31
CA HIS A 139 7.73 6.52 -24.92
C HIS A 139 7.37 5.28 -24.08
N GLY A 140 6.12 4.82 -24.19
CA GLY A 140 5.58 3.73 -23.40
C GLY A 140 5.26 4.13 -21.95
N VAL A 141 4.72 3.17 -21.20
CA VAL A 141 4.19 3.37 -19.85
C VAL A 141 4.71 2.29 -18.91
N LEU A 142 5.18 2.68 -17.74
CA LEU A 142 5.42 1.77 -16.62
C LEU A 142 4.24 1.85 -15.64
N MET A 143 3.62 0.71 -15.35
CA MET A 143 2.67 0.58 -14.25
C MET A 143 3.40 0.05 -13.01
N ALA A 144 3.21 0.71 -11.87
CA ALA A 144 3.75 0.28 -10.58
C ALA A 144 2.61 0.21 -9.54
N TYR A 145 2.47 -0.94 -8.88
CA TYR A 145 1.37 -1.20 -7.93
C TYR A 145 1.75 -2.32 -6.95
N GLY A 146 1.07 -2.38 -5.81
CA GLY A 146 1.28 -3.43 -4.81
C GLY A 146 0.87 -4.82 -5.30
N ASN A 147 1.61 -5.86 -4.91
CA ASN A 147 1.39 -7.22 -5.40
C ASN A 147 0.20 -7.93 -4.72
N TYR A 148 -1.01 -7.59 -5.15
CA TYR A 148 -2.26 -8.22 -4.75
C TYR A 148 -2.94 -8.91 -5.93
N ALA A 149 -3.61 -10.03 -5.68
CA ALA A 149 -4.18 -10.85 -6.75
C ALA A 149 -5.16 -10.09 -7.66
N GLY A 150 -6.00 -9.22 -7.08
CA GLY A 150 -6.93 -8.38 -7.83
C GLY A 150 -6.21 -7.37 -8.72
N ASP A 151 -5.21 -6.68 -8.18
CA ASP A 151 -4.40 -5.71 -8.93
C ASP A 151 -3.60 -6.39 -10.04
N VAL A 152 -2.92 -7.50 -9.74
CA VAL A 152 -2.19 -8.29 -10.74
C VAL A 152 -3.08 -8.70 -11.91
N MET A 153 -4.31 -9.12 -11.64
CA MET A 153 -5.26 -9.51 -12.69
C MET A 153 -5.72 -8.31 -13.51
N ASN A 154 -6.17 -7.24 -12.85
CA ASN A 154 -6.78 -6.09 -13.51
C ASN A 154 -5.75 -5.25 -14.29
N PHE A 155 -4.58 -4.99 -13.71
CA PHE A 155 -3.49 -4.29 -14.39
C PHE A 155 -2.94 -5.13 -15.55
N GLY A 156 -2.76 -6.44 -15.36
CA GLY A 156 -2.32 -7.33 -16.44
C GLY A 156 -3.30 -7.36 -17.63
N LEU A 157 -4.61 -7.33 -17.38
CA LEU A 157 -5.60 -7.22 -18.45
C LEU A 157 -5.57 -5.82 -19.11
N ALA A 158 -5.43 -4.75 -18.33
CA ALA A 158 -5.28 -3.40 -18.87
C ALA A 158 -4.04 -3.24 -19.75
N ALA A 159 -2.91 -3.88 -19.39
CA ALA A 159 -1.70 -3.92 -20.22
C ALA A 159 -1.95 -4.61 -21.57
N GLN A 160 -2.70 -5.72 -21.58
CA GLN A 160 -3.07 -6.41 -22.83
C GLN A 160 -3.96 -5.54 -23.73
N LEU A 161 -4.93 -4.83 -23.13
CA LEU A 161 -5.78 -3.89 -23.85
C LEU A 161 -4.98 -2.72 -24.42
N ALA A 162 -4.07 -2.14 -23.63
CA ALA A 162 -3.18 -1.07 -24.08
C ALA A 162 -2.24 -1.52 -25.20
N ALA A 163 -1.71 -2.75 -25.15
CA ALA A 163 -0.90 -3.32 -26.20
C ALA A 163 -1.68 -3.49 -27.52
N ALA A 164 -2.97 -3.83 -27.45
CA ALA A 164 -3.85 -3.87 -28.62
C ALA A 164 -4.06 -2.47 -29.25
N GLU A 165 -3.84 -1.40 -28.49
CA GLU A 165 -3.84 0.00 -28.96
C GLU A 165 -2.45 0.50 -29.40
N GLY A 166 -1.44 -0.38 -29.38
CA GLY A 166 -0.07 -0.03 -29.76
C GLY A 166 0.71 0.74 -28.69
N ILE A 167 0.23 0.74 -27.44
CA ILE A 167 0.96 1.33 -26.30
C ILE A 167 1.85 0.27 -25.68
N GLU A 168 3.17 0.50 -25.68
CA GLU A 168 4.09 -0.37 -24.96
C GLU A 168 3.95 -0.15 -23.44
N VAL A 169 3.64 -1.22 -22.72
CA VAL A 169 3.47 -1.21 -21.26
C VAL A 169 4.44 -2.19 -20.59
N ARG A 170 4.98 -1.79 -19.45
CA ARG A 170 5.72 -2.64 -18.50
C ARG A 170 5.09 -2.56 -17.12
N GLU A 171 5.36 -3.55 -16.28
CA GLU A 171 4.76 -3.68 -14.96
C GLU A 171 5.82 -3.99 -13.90
N VAL A 172 5.81 -3.25 -12.79
CA VAL A 172 6.54 -3.57 -11.57
C VAL A 172 5.52 -3.79 -10.45
N ARG A 173 5.55 -4.99 -9.87
CA ARG A 173 4.74 -5.37 -8.72
C ARG A 173 5.59 -5.20 -7.48
N VAL A 174 5.18 -4.32 -6.59
CA VAL A 174 5.90 -4.08 -5.35
C VAL A 174 5.59 -5.21 -4.37
N SER A 175 6.63 -5.72 -3.72
CA SER A 175 6.59 -6.99 -2.98
C SER A 175 7.49 -6.93 -1.74
N ASP A 176 7.42 -5.81 -1.03
CA ASP A 176 8.33 -5.43 0.06
C ASP A 176 7.97 -6.07 1.41
N ASP A 177 6.75 -6.59 1.59
CA ASP A 177 6.28 -7.12 2.88
C ASP A 177 6.89 -8.49 3.24
N VAL A 178 7.90 -8.47 4.12
CA VAL A 178 8.62 -9.68 4.55
C VAL A 178 7.78 -10.62 5.41
N ALA A 179 6.63 -10.17 5.93
CA ALA A 179 5.75 -11.01 6.75
C ALA A 179 4.85 -11.93 5.90
N SER A 180 4.68 -11.61 4.61
CA SER A 180 3.64 -12.21 3.77
C SER A 180 4.08 -13.46 3.00
N ALA A 181 5.37 -13.60 2.71
CA ALA A 181 5.96 -14.80 2.15
C ALA A 181 7.46 -14.90 2.54
N PRO A 182 8.00 -16.11 2.72
CA PRO A 182 9.38 -16.30 3.18
C PRO A 182 10.42 -15.78 2.16
N LYS A 183 11.67 -15.66 2.61
CA LYS A 183 12.82 -15.38 1.74
C LYS A 183 12.94 -16.42 0.63
N GLY A 184 13.20 -15.97 -0.59
CA GLY A 184 13.20 -16.79 -1.81
C GLY A 184 11.84 -16.91 -2.49
N GLU A 185 10.77 -16.35 -1.90
CA GLU A 185 9.43 -16.28 -2.49
C GLU A 185 8.94 -14.83 -2.62
N GLU A 186 9.86 -13.88 -2.88
CA GLU A 186 9.61 -12.44 -2.92
C GLU A 186 8.43 -12.09 -3.84
N SER A 187 8.32 -12.75 -5.00
CA SER A 187 7.24 -12.52 -5.97
C SER A 187 5.83 -12.85 -5.46
N LYS A 188 5.70 -13.51 -4.29
CA LYS A 188 4.43 -13.80 -3.63
C LYS A 188 4.12 -12.84 -2.49
N ARG A 189 5.06 -11.95 -2.13
CA ARG A 189 4.86 -11.00 -1.04
C ARG A 189 3.89 -9.91 -1.44
N ARG A 190 3.15 -9.40 -0.46
CA ARG A 190 2.33 -8.20 -0.59
C ARG A 190 3.22 -6.97 -0.84
N GLY A 191 2.68 -5.96 -1.53
CA GLY A 191 3.26 -4.62 -1.60
C GLY A 191 2.57 -3.70 -0.60
N ILE A 192 3.34 -3.01 0.25
CA ILE A 192 2.81 -2.09 1.28
C ILE A 192 3.51 -0.73 1.17
N ALA A 193 3.98 -0.14 2.28
CA ALA A 193 4.57 1.20 2.30
C ALA A 193 5.82 1.38 1.41
N GLY A 194 6.50 0.30 1.00
CA GLY A 194 7.60 0.34 0.02
C GLY A 194 7.18 0.80 -1.38
N ASP A 195 5.88 0.78 -1.69
CA ASP A 195 5.31 1.36 -2.91
C ASP A 195 5.86 2.76 -3.18
N ILE A 196 5.97 3.58 -2.15
CA ILE A 196 6.38 4.98 -2.26
C ILE A 196 7.81 5.12 -2.77
N ILE A 197 8.70 4.22 -2.35
CA ILE A 197 10.10 4.20 -2.78
C ILE A 197 10.18 3.83 -4.25
N VAL A 198 9.42 2.82 -4.67
CA VAL A 198 9.38 2.36 -6.06
C VAL A 198 8.79 3.45 -6.96
N PHE A 199 7.68 4.07 -6.56
CA PHE A 199 7.04 5.15 -7.32
C PHE A 199 7.97 6.36 -7.46
N LYS A 200 8.66 6.73 -6.38
CA LYS A 200 9.61 7.84 -6.38
C LYS A 200 10.79 7.59 -7.31
N CYS A 201 11.39 6.41 -7.25
CA CYS A 201 12.53 6.06 -8.09
C CYS A 201 12.14 5.95 -9.58
N ALA A 202 11.00 5.34 -9.88
CA ALA A 202 10.46 5.24 -11.24
C ALA A 202 10.12 6.63 -11.81
N GLY A 203 9.42 7.46 -11.04
CA GLY A 203 9.08 8.83 -11.41
C GLY A 203 10.31 9.68 -11.69
N ALA A 204 11.28 9.69 -10.79
CA ALA A 204 12.54 10.41 -10.95
C ALA A 204 13.33 9.94 -12.18
N ALA A 205 13.41 8.63 -12.41
CA ALA A 205 14.07 8.06 -13.58
C ALA A 205 13.40 8.49 -14.89
N ALA A 206 12.07 8.49 -14.93
CA ALA A 206 11.29 8.94 -16.07
C ALA A 206 11.47 10.44 -16.33
N GLU A 207 11.44 11.29 -15.30
CA GLU A 207 11.72 12.73 -15.44
C GLU A 207 13.15 13.01 -15.94
N GLY A 208 14.10 12.13 -15.61
CA GLY A 208 15.45 12.14 -16.16
C GLY A 208 15.55 11.71 -17.64
N GLY A 209 14.43 11.39 -18.29
CA GLY A 209 14.38 10.99 -19.70
C GLY A 209 14.90 9.59 -19.99
N ARG A 210 15.01 8.71 -18.97
CA ARG A 210 15.47 7.34 -19.17
C ARG A 210 14.44 6.54 -20.00
N PRO A 211 14.89 5.61 -20.88
CA PRO A 211 13.99 4.79 -21.68
C PRO A 211 13.21 3.78 -20.81
N LEU A 212 12.06 3.31 -21.30
CA LEU A 212 11.13 2.44 -20.55
C LEU A 212 11.81 1.25 -19.87
N ALA A 213 12.68 0.53 -20.58
CA ALA A 213 13.40 -0.62 -20.02
C ALA A 213 14.30 -0.25 -18.84
N GLU A 214 14.90 0.94 -18.84
CA GLU A 214 15.75 1.43 -17.76
C GLU A 214 14.93 1.92 -16.57
N VAL A 215 13.79 2.57 -16.83
CA VAL A 215 12.83 2.94 -15.77
C VAL A 215 12.29 1.68 -15.08
N GLU A 216 11.96 0.64 -15.84
CA GLU A 216 11.57 -0.67 -15.29
C GLU A 216 12.70 -1.28 -14.45
N ARG A 217 13.95 -1.31 -14.95
CA ARG A 217 15.10 -1.83 -14.21
C ARG A 217 15.25 -1.13 -12.86
N ILE A 218 15.17 0.20 -12.84
CA ILE A 218 15.31 1.01 -11.62
C ILE A 218 14.15 0.75 -10.65
N ALA A 219 12.91 0.64 -11.14
CA ALA A 219 11.76 0.34 -10.30
C ALA A 219 11.89 -1.06 -9.65
N ARG A 220 12.37 -2.05 -10.41
CA ARG A 220 12.66 -3.40 -9.88
C ARG A 220 13.79 -3.37 -8.85
N ASP A 221 14.88 -2.66 -9.15
CA ASP A 221 16.02 -2.49 -8.24
C ASP A 221 15.57 -1.83 -6.91
N ALA A 222 14.77 -0.76 -6.98
CA ALA A 222 14.19 -0.13 -5.79
C ALA A 222 13.32 -1.10 -4.97
N ASN A 223 12.52 -1.95 -5.62
CA ASN A 223 11.72 -2.98 -4.95
C ASN A 223 12.60 -4.05 -4.30
N ASP A 224 13.62 -4.54 -5.03
CA ASP A 224 14.53 -5.59 -4.59
C ASP A 224 15.36 -5.16 -3.37
N TRP A 225 15.61 -3.85 -3.22
CA TRP A 225 16.30 -3.26 -2.06
C TRP A 225 15.39 -2.69 -0.97
N THR A 226 14.07 -2.85 -1.08
CA THR A 226 13.10 -2.34 -0.08
C THR A 226 12.39 -3.47 0.65
N ARG A 227 12.35 -3.38 1.98
CA ARG A 227 11.67 -4.36 2.85
C ARG A 227 10.85 -3.66 3.90
N SER A 228 9.66 -4.21 4.18
CA SER A 228 8.70 -3.62 5.09
C SER A 228 8.04 -4.64 5.99
N MET A 229 7.61 -4.19 7.16
CA MET A 229 6.81 -4.98 8.08
C MET A 229 5.89 -4.10 8.93
N GLY A 230 4.63 -4.52 9.06
CA GLY A 230 3.59 -3.81 9.82
C GLY A 230 3.37 -4.31 11.25
N VAL A 231 2.69 -3.51 12.04
CA VAL A 231 2.01 -3.87 13.28
C VAL A 231 0.67 -3.16 13.35
N ALA A 232 -0.38 -3.90 13.71
CA ALA A 232 -1.72 -3.37 13.91
C ALA A 232 -2.10 -3.39 15.39
N LEU A 233 -2.82 -2.35 15.80
CA LEU A 233 -3.32 -2.10 17.15
C LEU A 233 -4.86 -2.11 17.20
N SER A 234 -5.52 -1.84 16.08
CA SER A 234 -6.97 -1.99 15.93
C SER A 234 -7.33 -2.31 14.48
N ALA A 235 -8.53 -2.83 14.25
CA ALA A 235 -9.10 -2.93 12.92
C ALA A 235 -9.65 -1.59 12.42
N CYS A 236 -10.01 -1.56 11.14
CA CYS A 236 -10.82 -0.53 10.51
C CYS A 236 -12.18 -1.11 10.09
N GLU A 237 -13.08 -0.26 9.61
CA GLU A 237 -14.33 -0.66 8.98
C GLU A 237 -14.38 -0.20 7.53
N VAL A 238 -14.75 -1.10 6.63
CA VAL A 238 -15.06 -0.73 5.24
C VAL A 238 -16.42 -0.02 5.26
N PRO A 239 -16.55 1.21 4.72
CA PRO A 239 -17.79 1.99 4.81
C PRO A 239 -19.05 1.18 4.47
N GLY A 240 -20.01 1.18 5.39
CA GLY A 240 -21.30 0.52 5.20
C GLY A 240 -21.30 -0.98 5.50
N SER A 241 -20.16 -1.58 5.85
CA SER A 241 -20.10 -2.98 6.26
C SER A 241 -20.59 -3.21 7.68
N GLY A 242 -20.53 -2.18 8.55
CA GLY A 242 -21.02 -2.21 9.92
C GLY A 242 -20.23 -3.15 10.85
N ARG A 243 -19.08 -3.66 10.41
CA ARG A 243 -18.26 -4.63 11.14
C ARG A 243 -16.77 -4.37 10.93
N PRO A 244 -15.92 -4.71 11.91
CA PRO A 244 -14.48 -4.57 11.74
C PRO A 244 -13.95 -5.54 10.68
N THR A 245 -12.83 -5.18 10.03
CA THR A 245 -12.13 -6.06 9.08
C THR A 245 -11.53 -7.30 9.73
N PHE A 246 -11.18 -7.23 11.03
CA PHE A 246 -10.76 -8.34 11.86
C PHE A 246 -11.02 -8.03 13.35
N GLU A 247 -10.94 -9.04 14.21
CA GLU A 247 -11.10 -8.87 15.66
C GLU A 247 -9.76 -8.92 16.38
N LEU A 248 -9.46 -7.91 17.20
CA LEU A 248 -8.28 -7.83 18.05
C LEU A 248 -8.70 -7.26 19.42
N PRO A 249 -8.33 -7.87 20.56
CA PRO A 249 -8.74 -7.42 21.87
C PRO A 249 -7.92 -6.20 22.27
N ASP A 250 -8.48 -5.34 23.11
CA ASP A 250 -7.93 -4.02 23.48
C ASP A 250 -6.50 -4.05 24.03
N ASP A 251 -6.06 -5.17 24.60
CA ASP A 251 -4.72 -5.34 25.18
C ASP A 251 -3.70 -5.96 24.22
N GLN A 252 -4.06 -6.22 22.97
CA GLN A 252 -3.21 -6.92 21.99
C GLN A 252 -2.86 -6.08 20.78
N MET A 253 -1.83 -6.56 20.08
CA MET A 253 -1.39 -6.10 18.78
C MET A 253 -1.12 -7.30 17.88
N GLU A 254 -1.11 -7.07 16.57
CA GLU A 254 -0.80 -8.09 15.56
C GLU A 254 0.35 -7.64 14.66
N ILE A 255 1.47 -8.37 14.71
CA ILE A 255 2.69 -8.09 13.94
C ILE A 255 2.64 -8.82 12.61
N GLY A 256 2.99 -8.12 11.53
CA GLY A 256 3.02 -8.62 10.16
C GLY A 256 1.66 -8.61 9.46
N MET A 257 0.66 -7.95 10.03
CA MET A 257 -0.66 -7.83 9.42
C MET A 257 -0.59 -6.98 8.14
N GLY A 258 -1.35 -7.38 7.12
CA GLY A 258 -1.42 -6.65 5.85
C GLY A 258 -2.34 -5.42 5.92
N VAL A 259 -2.26 -4.57 4.89
CA VAL A 259 -3.03 -3.30 4.83
C VAL A 259 -4.53 -3.49 4.56
N HIS A 260 -5.01 -4.70 4.30
CA HIS A 260 -6.45 -5.00 4.23
C HIS A 260 -6.94 -5.83 5.43
N GLY A 261 -6.11 -6.00 6.46
CA GLY A 261 -6.43 -6.85 7.62
C GLY A 261 -6.10 -8.33 7.41
N GLU A 262 -5.27 -8.67 6.42
CA GLU A 262 -4.83 -10.05 6.24
C GLU A 262 -3.94 -10.50 7.42
N PRO A 263 -4.12 -11.74 7.94
CA PRO A 263 -3.45 -12.19 9.16
C PRO A 263 -1.94 -11.98 9.15
N GLY A 264 -1.42 -11.57 10.31
CA GLY A 264 0.00 -11.41 10.56
C GLY A 264 0.68 -12.70 10.98
N ILE A 265 1.95 -12.57 11.37
CA ILE A 265 2.76 -13.71 11.83
C ILE A 265 2.59 -13.97 13.32
N LYS A 266 2.20 -12.96 14.10
CA LYS A 266 2.15 -13.05 15.56
C LYS A 266 1.19 -12.05 16.18
N ARG A 267 0.20 -12.57 16.89
CA ARG A 267 -0.69 -11.82 17.78
C ARG A 267 -0.25 -12.00 19.23
N GLY A 268 -0.36 -10.94 20.03
CA GLY A 268 -0.03 -10.99 21.45
C GLY A 268 -0.18 -9.63 22.15
N PRO A 269 0.15 -9.54 23.45
CA PRO A 269 -0.03 -8.32 24.22
C PRO A 269 0.70 -7.12 23.61
N LEU A 270 0.15 -5.92 23.82
CA LEU A 270 0.82 -4.66 23.50
C LEU A 270 2.17 -4.58 24.22
N ARG A 271 3.21 -4.09 23.53
CA ARG A 271 4.57 -3.98 24.05
C ARG A 271 5.13 -2.57 23.85
N PRO A 272 6.15 -2.16 24.62
CA PRO A 272 6.84 -0.89 24.41
C PRO A 272 7.32 -0.73 22.96
N ALA A 273 7.24 0.48 22.42
CA ALA A 273 7.61 0.77 21.02
C ALA A 273 9.05 0.35 20.67
N ASP A 274 10.00 0.44 21.61
CA ASP A 274 11.37 -0.03 21.42
C ASP A 274 11.45 -1.55 21.14
N GLU A 275 10.64 -2.36 21.84
CA GLU A 275 10.58 -3.80 21.62
C GLU A 275 9.90 -4.14 20.31
N VAL A 276 8.82 -3.43 19.97
CA VAL A 276 8.09 -3.62 18.71
C VAL A 276 9.01 -3.29 17.53
N ALA A 277 9.66 -2.12 17.56
CA ALA A 277 10.61 -1.71 16.54
C ALA A 277 11.76 -2.70 16.39
N GLY A 278 12.29 -3.23 17.51
CA GLY A 278 13.32 -4.27 17.49
C GLY A 278 12.88 -5.49 16.70
N VAL A 279 11.67 -6.02 16.97
CA VAL A 279 11.12 -7.17 16.25
C VAL A 279 10.93 -6.88 14.75
N LEU A 280 10.37 -5.72 14.39
CA LEU A 280 10.16 -5.35 12.99
C LEU A 280 11.49 -5.23 12.23
N VAL A 281 12.45 -4.50 12.81
CA VAL A 281 13.79 -4.33 12.23
C VAL A 281 14.53 -5.66 12.13
N ASP A 282 14.53 -6.48 13.19
CA ASP A 282 15.19 -7.80 13.14
C ASP A 282 14.63 -8.70 12.05
N THR A 283 13.30 -8.70 11.87
CA THR A 283 12.65 -9.50 10.83
C THR A 283 13.03 -8.99 9.44
N ILE A 284 13.04 -7.68 9.22
CA ILE A 284 13.46 -7.06 7.96
C ILE A 284 14.94 -7.40 7.66
N LEU A 285 15.82 -7.28 8.64
CA LEU A 285 17.25 -7.49 8.46
C LEU A 285 17.61 -8.97 8.28
N ALA A 286 16.80 -9.90 8.79
CA ALA A 286 16.95 -11.32 8.53
C ALA A 286 16.69 -11.69 7.06
N ASP A 287 15.98 -10.82 6.31
CA ASP A 287 15.66 -11.05 4.91
C ASP A 287 16.79 -10.65 3.94
N VAL A 288 17.79 -9.89 4.40
CA VAL A 288 18.92 -9.44 3.56
C VAL A 288 20.22 -10.19 3.85
N GLU A 289 21.11 -10.25 2.85
CA GLU A 289 22.38 -10.99 2.98
C GLU A 289 23.51 -10.15 3.57
N SER A 290 23.48 -8.82 3.36
CA SER A 290 24.55 -7.92 3.79
C SER A 290 23.98 -6.77 4.63
N LEU A 291 24.52 -6.61 5.84
CA LEU A 291 24.13 -5.58 6.80
C LEU A 291 25.21 -4.52 6.91
N ARG A 292 25.40 -3.73 5.84
CA ARG A 292 26.32 -2.58 5.84
C ARG A 292 25.82 -1.52 4.87
N GLY A 293 26.08 -0.26 5.22
CA GLY A 293 25.87 0.88 4.34
C GLY A 293 24.76 1.81 4.81
N ASP A 294 24.38 2.68 3.89
CA ASP A 294 23.37 3.70 4.09
C ASP A 294 21.97 3.13 3.80
N VAL A 295 20.99 3.57 4.58
CA VAL A 295 19.59 3.18 4.40
C VAL A 295 18.66 4.39 4.45
N ALA A 296 17.53 4.29 3.76
CA ALA A 296 16.35 5.11 4.04
C ALA A 296 15.45 4.37 5.02
N LEU A 297 14.92 5.08 6.00
CA LEU A 297 13.95 4.58 6.96
C LEU A 297 12.62 5.32 6.78
N LEU A 298 11.56 4.57 6.54
CA LEU A 298 10.20 5.06 6.47
C LEU A 298 9.37 4.43 7.61
N VAL A 299 8.71 5.28 8.40
CA VAL A 299 7.65 4.86 9.32
C VAL A 299 6.33 5.37 8.78
N ASN A 300 5.46 4.43 8.42
CA ASN A 300 4.16 4.71 7.82
C ASN A 300 3.04 4.38 8.82
N GLY A 301 2.28 5.37 9.28
CA GLY A 301 1.06 5.16 10.06
C GLY A 301 -0.06 4.57 9.21
N LEU A 302 -0.89 3.71 9.80
CA LEU A 302 -1.99 3.04 9.11
C LEU A 302 -3.32 3.81 9.15
N GLY A 303 -3.31 5.03 9.72
CA GLY A 303 -4.41 6.00 9.65
C GLY A 303 -4.85 6.58 10.99
N ALA A 304 -5.02 5.75 12.04
CA ALA A 304 -5.45 6.23 13.36
C ALA A 304 -4.32 6.28 14.41
N THR A 305 -3.06 6.08 14.00
CA THR A 305 -1.91 6.18 14.92
C THR A 305 -1.44 7.60 15.06
N ALA A 306 -1.43 8.11 16.29
CA ALA A 306 -1.08 9.49 16.55
C ALA A 306 0.32 9.84 16.02
N TYR A 307 0.48 11.05 15.50
CA TYR A 307 1.74 11.53 14.93
C TYR A 307 2.93 11.41 15.89
N VAL A 308 2.69 11.59 17.19
CA VAL A 308 3.70 11.42 18.26
C VAL A 308 4.16 9.96 18.38
N ASP A 309 3.24 9.00 18.24
CA ASP A 309 3.55 7.57 18.33
C ASP A 309 4.38 7.11 17.12
N GLN A 310 4.07 7.63 15.93
CA GLN A 310 4.85 7.39 14.72
C GLN A 310 6.31 7.86 14.90
N HIS A 311 6.54 9.02 15.52
CA HIS A 311 7.89 9.53 15.81
C HIS A 311 8.62 8.75 16.90
N ILE A 312 7.89 8.28 17.92
CA ILE A 312 8.44 7.37 18.93
C ILE A 312 8.92 6.08 18.26
N LEU A 313 8.13 5.51 17.35
CA LEU A 313 8.49 4.32 16.59
C LEU A 313 9.68 4.58 15.67
N PHE A 314 9.72 5.71 14.97
CA PHE A 314 10.87 6.10 14.13
C PHE A 314 12.16 6.19 14.95
N ARG A 315 12.12 6.83 16.11
CA ARG A 315 13.27 6.90 17.04
C ARG A 315 13.76 5.51 17.43
N ALA A 316 12.83 4.60 17.76
CA ALA A 316 13.14 3.24 18.14
C ALA A 316 13.75 2.43 16.98
N ALA A 317 13.13 2.47 15.79
CA ALA A 317 13.60 1.78 14.59
C ALA A 317 14.98 2.28 14.13
N ARG A 318 15.20 3.60 14.15
CA ARG A 318 16.51 4.19 13.84
C ARG A 318 17.60 3.67 14.78
N ARG A 319 17.35 3.67 16.10
CA ARG A 319 18.31 3.13 17.09
C ARG A 319 18.58 1.65 16.87
N ALA A 320 17.56 0.86 16.53
CA ALA A 320 17.71 -0.56 16.24
C ALA A 320 18.59 -0.81 14.99
N LEU A 321 18.44 0.00 13.94
CA LEU A 321 19.28 -0.06 12.73
C LEU A 321 20.73 0.36 13.01
N GLU A 322 20.94 1.48 13.72
CA GLU A 322 22.27 1.98 14.08
C GLU A 322 23.03 1.00 14.98
N ALA A 323 22.33 0.34 15.92
CA ALA A 323 22.92 -0.71 16.75
C ALA A 323 23.39 -1.94 15.96
N ARG A 324 22.90 -2.11 14.72
CA ARG A 324 23.28 -3.18 13.79
C ARG A 324 24.25 -2.71 12.70
N GLY A 325 24.78 -1.49 12.83
CA GLY A 325 25.84 -0.95 11.96
C GLY A 325 25.34 -0.33 10.66
N LEU A 326 24.04 -0.05 10.54
CA LEU A 326 23.44 0.66 9.39
C LEU A 326 23.33 2.15 9.68
N ASN A 327 23.55 2.98 8.66
CA ASN A 327 23.46 4.43 8.77
C ASN A 327 22.19 4.95 8.11
N VAL A 328 21.27 5.51 8.90
CA VAL A 328 20.02 6.08 8.36
C VAL A 328 20.28 7.48 7.82
N VAL A 329 20.37 7.60 6.48
CA VAL A 329 20.66 8.86 5.78
C VAL A 329 19.40 9.57 5.28
N ARG A 330 18.27 8.86 5.15
CA ARG A 330 16.96 9.44 4.84
C ARG A 330 15.90 8.93 5.81
N GLY A 331 14.99 9.81 6.19
CA GLY A 331 13.94 9.52 7.17
C GLY A 331 12.60 10.07 6.69
N TYR A 332 11.58 9.22 6.71
CA TYR A 332 10.20 9.58 6.37
C TYR A 332 9.29 9.12 7.51
N VAL A 333 8.41 10.00 7.99
CA VAL A 333 7.43 9.69 9.03
C VAL A 333 6.11 10.34 8.67
N GLY A 334 5.03 9.56 8.64
CA GLY A 334 3.72 10.05 8.28
C GLY A 334 2.79 8.95 7.82
N GLU A 335 1.67 9.33 7.23
CA GLU A 335 0.69 8.44 6.63
C GLU A 335 0.86 8.47 5.12
N PHE A 336 1.41 7.39 4.57
CA PHE A 336 1.75 7.26 3.16
C PHE A 336 0.89 6.22 2.45
N ILE A 337 0.75 5.04 3.05
CA ILE A 337 -0.15 3.96 2.62
C ILE A 337 -0.96 3.56 3.85
N THR A 338 -2.13 4.16 4.03
CA THR A 338 -2.97 3.91 5.21
C THR A 338 -3.84 2.67 5.05
N SER A 339 -4.69 2.37 6.02
CA SER A 339 -5.79 1.42 5.92
C SER A 339 -6.99 1.99 6.66
N LEU A 340 -7.62 3.00 6.05
CA LEU A 340 -8.71 3.77 6.65
C LEU A 340 -8.34 4.24 8.08
N GLU A 341 -9.19 4.02 9.08
CA GLU A 341 -8.94 4.32 10.49
C GLU A 341 -8.20 3.22 11.27
N MET A 342 -7.45 2.35 10.61
CA MET A 342 -6.65 1.33 11.30
C MET A 342 -5.60 2.01 12.19
N ALA A 343 -5.58 1.68 13.49
CA ALA A 343 -4.46 2.03 14.34
C ALA A 343 -3.35 0.99 14.13
N GLY A 344 -2.15 1.45 13.84
CA GLY A 344 -0.96 0.66 13.58
C GLY A 344 0.06 1.45 12.79
N ALA A 345 1.22 0.84 12.56
CA ALA A 345 2.26 1.43 11.75
C ALA A 345 3.06 0.34 11.03
N SER A 346 3.81 0.73 10.02
CA SER A 346 4.79 -0.11 9.34
C SER A 346 6.16 0.55 9.35
N VAL A 347 7.19 -0.28 9.39
CA VAL A 347 8.59 0.12 9.22
C VAL A 347 9.05 -0.40 7.87
N THR A 348 9.62 0.49 7.06
CA THR A 348 10.20 0.19 5.76
C THR A 348 11.67 0.61 5.77
N VAL A 349 12.53 -0.29 5.31
CA VAL A 349 13.98 -0.05 5.16
C VAL A 349 14.34 -0.26 3.69
N THR A 350 14.91 0.77 3.08
CA THR A 350 15.50 0.69 1.75
C THR A 350 17.01 0.78 1.89
N PHE A 351 17.72 -0.23 1.41
CA PHE A 351 19.18 -0.26 1.41
C PHE A 351 19.70 0.51 0.20
N LEU A 352 20.59 1.46 0.43
CA LEU A 352 20.94 2.46 -0.57
C LEU A 352 22.33 2.22 -1.17
N HIS A 353 22.36 2.29 -2.49
CA HIS A 353 23.54 2.63 -3.27
C HIS A 353 23.34 4.00 -3.93
N ASP A 354 24.40 4.54 -4.54
CA ASP A 354 24.43 5.91 -5.06
C ASP A 354 23.28 6.25 -6.02
N GLU A 355 22.92 5.31 -6.91
CA GLU A 355 21.82 5.52 -7.87
C GLU A 355 20.45 5.68 -7.17
N LEU A 356 20.10 4.80 -6.22
CA LEU A 356 18.83 4.93 -5.49
C LEU A 356 18.81 6.18 -4.60
N LEU A 357 19.92 6.52 -3.94
CA LEU A 357 20.00 7.74 -3.14
C LEU A 357 19.77 8.99 -4.01
N ALA A 358 20.40 9.07 -5.18
CA ALA A 358 20.24 10.18 -6.10
C ALA A 358 18.79 10.30 -6.63
N LEU A 359 18.13 9.17 -6.89
CA LEU A 359 16.73 9.14 -7.33
C LEU A 359 15.75 9.54 -6.22
N LEU A 360 16.01 9.12 -4.98
CA LEU A 360 15.24 9.55 -3.82
C LEU A 360 15.37 11.05 -3.59
N ASP A 361 16.57 11.61 -3.81
CA ASP A 361 16.86 13.05 -3.67
C ASP A 361 16.38 13.91 -4.84
N ALA A 362 16.10 13.30 -6.00
CA ALA A 362 15.63 14.04 -7.16
C ALA A 362 14.32 14.79 -6.83
N PRO A 363 14.10 15.99 -7.38
CA PRO A 363 12.93 16.80 -7.07
C PRO A 363 11.61 16.07 -7.32
N ALA A 364 10.65 16.23 -6.42
CA ALA A 364 9.28 15.79 -6.61
C ALA A 364 8.26 16.82 -6.12
N SER A 365 7.13 16.89 -6.80
CA SER A 365 6.01 17.77 -6.43
C SER A 365 4.69 17.09 -6.71
N ALA A 366 4.29 16.22 -5.80
CA ALA A 366 2.95 15.65 -5.69
C ALA A 366 2.22 16.21 -4.45
N PRO A 367 0.89 16.07 -4.33
CA PRO A 367 0.16 16.49 -3.13
C PRO A 367 0.70 15.90 -1.83
N ALA A 368 1.07 14.62 -1.83
CA ALA A 368 1.48 13.87 -0.64
C ALA A 368 2.98 13.50 -0.60
N PHE A 369 3.76 13.91 -1.60
CA PHE A 369 5.21 13.71 -1.61
C PHE A 369 5.92 14.89 -2.27
N ARG A 370 6.82 15.54 -1.52
CA ARG A 370 7.61 16.68 -1.99
C ARG A 370 9.01 16.65 -1.40
N ASN A 371 10.00 16.96 -2.21
CA ASN A 371 11.40 17.12 -1.79
C ASN A 371 12.17 18.05 -2.72
#